data_AF-A0AAV4AP26-F1
#
_entry.id   AF-A0AAV4AP26-F1
#
_cell.length_a   1.000
_cell.length_b   1.000
_cell.length_c   1.000
_cell.angle_alpha   90.00
_cell.angle_beta   90.00
_cell.angle_gamma   90.00
#
_symmetry.space_group_name_H-M   'P 1'
#
loop_
_entity.id
_entity.type
_entity.pdbx_description
1 polymer ?
#
loop_
_entity_poly.entity_id
_entity_poly.type
_entity_poly.pdbx_seq_one_letter_code
_entity_poly.pdbx_strand_id
1 'polypeptide(L)'
;MSARNVQAKIHFQKMKTVLTNKHISIEKRKRALQCHIEPILMYGCEAWTISKQIQDKPEATEMWFLRRMLRIIWTAKKPNERVLDEAN
;
A
#
# COMPACT_ATOMS: atom_id res chain seq x y z
N MET A 1 16.62 0.28 7.33
CA MET A 1 15.71 0.57 6.21
C MET A 1 14.39 -0.24 6.21
N SER A 2 14.05 -1.08 7.22
CA SER A 2 13.06 -2.15 6.97
C SER A 2 11.92 -2.31 7.98
N ALA A 3 12.02 -1.77 9.21
CA ALA A 3 11.03 -2.06 10.26
C ALA A 3 9.60 -1.58 9.91
N ARG A 4 9.46 -0.37 9.35
CA ARG A 4 8.17 0.23 8.98
C ARG A 4 7.47 -0.54 7.87
N ASN A 5 8.20 -0.85 6.79
CA ASN A 5 7.67 -1.63 5.68
C ASN A 5 7.30 -3.05 6.13
N VAL A 6 8.05 -3.63 7.06
CA VAL A 6 7.70 -4.92 7.68
C VAL A 6 6.44 -4.80 8.53
N GLN A 7 6.31 -3.78 9.36
CA GLN A 7 5.09 -3.52 10.16
C GLN A 7 3.86 -3.30 9.28
N ALA A 8 3.97 -2.47 8.24
CA ALA A 8 2.90 -2.24 7.28
C ALA A 8 2.50 -3.53 6.55
N LYS A 9 3.48 -4.36 6.15
CA LYS A 9 3.21 -5.69 5.56
C LYS A 9 2.52 -6.64 6.53
N ILE A 10 2.95 -6.68 7.80
CA ILE A 10 2.31 -7.48 8.85
C ILE A 10 0.87 -7.01 9.06
N HIS A 11 0.64 -5.70 9.15
CA HIS A 11 -0.69 -5.13 9.32
C HIS A 11 -1.60 -5.45 8.12
N PHE A 12 -1.06 -5.35 6.89
CA PHE A 12 -1.77 -5.77 5.69
C PHE A 12 -2.12 -7.27 5.73
N GLN A 13 -1.23 -8.15 6.20
CA GLN A 13 -1.55 -9.57 6.34
C GLN A 13 -2.70 -9.80 7.33
N LYS A 14 -2.74 -9.07 8.45
CA LYS A 14 -3.84 -9.16 9.43
C LYS A 14 -5.20 -8.79 8.82
N MET A 15 -5.21 -7.84 7.88
CA MET A 15 -6.44 -7.35 7.23
C MET A 15 -6.68 -7.93 5.83
N LYS A 16 -5.88 -8.92 5.42
CA LYS A 16 -5.90 -9.46 4.06
C LYS A 16 -7.28 -9.96 3.63
N THR A 17 -8.05 -10.54 4.55
CA THR A 17 -9.40 -11.06 4.29
C THR A 17 -10.33 -9.97 3.78
N VAL A 18 -10.30 -8.79 4.40
CA VAL A 18 -11.11 -7.62 4.01
C VAL A 18 -10.54 -6.96 2.76
N LEU A 19 -9.23 -6.71 2.74
CA LEU A 19 -8.56 -5.96 1.66
C LEU A 19 -8.52 -6.73 0.33
N THR A 20 -8.61 -8.06 0.35
CA THR A 20 -8.62 -8.87 -0.90
C THR A 20 -9.99 -9.44 -1.22
N ASN A 21 -11.05 -9.03 -0.51
CA ASN A 21 -12.40 -9.51 -0.73
C ASN A 21 -13.00 -8.92 -2.03
N LYS A 22 -13.45 -9.77 -2.95
CA LYS A 22 -14.08 -9.33 -4.21
C LYS A 22 -15.51 -8.80 -4.02
N HIS A 23 -16.17 -9.15 -2.92
CA HIS A 23 -17.53 -8.70 -2.60
C HIS A 23 -17.58 -7.27 -2.04
N ILE A 24 -16.42 -6.69 -1.68
CA ILE A 24 -16.30 -5.32 -1.20
C ILE A 24 -15.81 -4.44 -2.36
N SER A 25 -16.44 -3.28 -2.55
CA SER A 25 -16.02 -2.35 -3.62
C SER A 25 -14.54 -1.97 -3.46
N ILE A 26 -13.90 -1.66 -4.58
CA ILE A 26 -12.48 -1.31 -4.62
C ILE A 26 -12.23 -0.05 -3.78
N GLU A 27 -13.09 0.97 -3.90
CA GLU A 27 -13.00 2.20 -3.11
C GLU A 27 -13.01 1.96 -1.61
N LYS A 28 -13.91 1.09 -1.11
CA LYS A 28 -13.98 0.76 0.32
C LYS A 28 -12.71 0.06 0.80
N ARG A 29 -12.15 -0.82 -0.03
CA ARG A 29 -10.88 -1.52 0.27
C ARG A 29 -9.70 -0.57 0.24
N LYS A 30 -9.65 0.36 -0.72
CA LYS A 30 -8.64 1.41 -0.81
C LYS A 30 -8.69 2.33 0.40
N ARG A 31 -9.88 2.81 0.78
CA ARG A 31 -10.04 3.66 1.97
C ARG A 31 -9.59 2.96 3.25
N ALA A 32 -9.92 1.67 3.40
CA ALA A 32 -9.42 0.87 4.51
C ALA A 32 -7.89 0.75 4.46
N LEU A 33 -7.32 0.48 3.28
CA LEU A 33 -5.87 0.39 3.09
C LEU A 33 -5.16 1.68 3.52
N GLN A 34 -5.63 2.83 3.04
CA GLN A 34 -5.09 4.14 3.37
C GLN A 34 -5.16 4.41 4.87
N CYS A 35 -6.34 4.23 5.47
CA CYS A 35 -6.57 4.42 6.90
C CYS A 35 -5.61 3.61 7.79
N HIS A 36 -5.24 2.40 7.38
CA HIS A 36 -4.38 1.53 8.19
C HIS A 36 -2.90 1.62 7.86
N ILE A 37 -2.53 1.96 6.61
CA ILE A 37 -1.14 1.93 6.15
C ILE A 37 -0.52 3.32 6.13
N GLU A 38 -1.25 4.36 5.72
CA GLU A 38 -0.73 5.74 5.70
C GLU A 38 -0.20 6.17 7.07
N PRO A 39 -0.90 5.93 8.21
CA PRO A 39 -0.35 6.31 9.52
C PRO A 39 0.96 5.59 9.86
N ILE A 40 1.11 4.32 9.48
CA ILE A 40 2.34 3.54 9.74
C ILE A 40 3.51 4.08 8.92
N LEU A 41 3.23 4.55 7.69
CA LEU A 41 4.23 5.14 6.82
C LEU A 41 4.59 6.56 7.26
N MET A 42 3.60 7.36 7.66
CA MET A 42 3.71 8.79 8.01
C MET A 42 4.27 9.04 9.41
N TYR A 43 3.80 8.33 10.44
CA TYR A 43 4.25 8.54 11.82
C TYR A 43 5.75 8.23 12.01
N GLY A 44 6.32 7.39 11.15
CA GLY A 44 7.76 7.14 11.12
C GLY A 44 8.58 8.22 10.39
N CYS A 45 7.95 9.14 9.66
CA CYS A 45 8.60 10.22 8.91
C CYS A 45 8.72 11.52 9.71
N GLU A 46 7.86 11.74 10.72
CA GLU A 46 7.91 12.93 11.58
C GLU A 46 9.20 13.00 12.44
N ALA A 47 9.85 11.86 12.69
CA ALA A 47 11.07 11.77 13.49
C ALA A 47 12.39 11.85 12.67
N TRP A 48 12.35 12.11 11.35
CA TRP A 48 13.53 12.11 10.48
C TRP A 48 13.51 13.27 9.48
N THR A 49 14.68 13.81 9.13
CA THR A 49 14.83 14.81 8.06
C THR A 49 14.25 14.27 6.75
N ILE A 50 13.24 14.96 6.19
CA ILE A 50 12.56 14.58 4.94
C ILE A 50 13.56 14.70 3.77
N SER A 51 14.25 13.60 3.47
CA SER A 51 15.10 13.45 2.28
C SER A 51 14.28 12.85 1.14
N LYS A 52 14.62 13.17 -0.12
CA LYS A 52 13.97 12.62 -1.33
C LYS A 52 13.93 11.08 -1.34
N GLN A 53 14.95 10.45 -0.77
CA GLN A 53 15.01 8.99 -0.58
C GLN A 53 13.93 8.43 0.36
N ILE A 54 13.35 9.25 1.23
CA ILE A 54 12.25 8.90 2.13
C ILE A 54 10.89 9.13 1.45
N GLN A 55 10.81 9.97 0.42
CA GLN A 55 9.60 10.19 -0.40
C GLN A 55 9.42 9.08 -1.45
N ASP A 56 10.48 8.68 -2.16
CA ASP A 56 10.38 7.64 -3.20
C ASP A 56 10.03 6.23 -2.64
N LYS A 57 10.34 5.98 -1.36
CA LYS A 57 10.10 4.69 -0.68
C LYS A 57 8.63 4.39 -0.36
N PRO A 58 7.84 5.31 0.20
CA PRO A 58 6.42 5.11 0.46
C PRO A 58 5.63 4.84 -0.81
N GLU A 59 5.93 5.51 -1.92
CA GLU A 59 5.24 5.29 -3.21
C GLU A 59 5.43 3.86 -3.72
N ALA A 60 6.67 3.35 -3.72
CA ALA A 60 6.95 1.95 -4.08
C ALA A 60 6.27 0.95 -3.13
N THR A 61 6.12 1.32 -1.86
CA THR A 61 5.47 0.48 -0.84
C THR A 61 3.95 0.48 -1.01
N GLU A 62 3.34 1.63 -1.31
CA GLU A 62 1.92 1.78 -1.64
C GLU A 62 1.55 0.94 -2.86
N MET A 63 2.36 0.99 -3.92
CA MET A 63 2.17 0.18 -5.12
C MET A 63 2.17 -1.33 -4.84
N TRP A 64 2.99 -1.80 -3.90
CA TRP A 64 3.00 -3.21 -3.48
C TRP A 64 1.65 -3.60 -2.86
N PHE A 65 1.09 -2.75 -2.02
CA PHE A 65 -0.20 -3.00 -1.37
C PHE A 65 -1.36 -2.97 -2.37
N LEU A 66 -1.41 -1.98 -3.26
CA LEU A 66 -2.45 -1.86 -4.29
C LEU A 66 -2.47 -3.07 -5.23
N ARG A 67 -1.30 -3.51 -5.71
CA ARG A 67 -1.20 -4.72 -6.55
C ARG A 67 -1.70 -5.96 -5.83
N ARG A 68 -1.45 -6.08 -4.54
CA ARG A 68 -1.91 -7.22 -3.73
C ARG A 68 -3.42 -7.17 -3.46
N MET A 69 -3.97 -5.97 -3.22
CA MET A 69 -5.40 -5.69 -3.06
C MET A 69 -6.19 -6.05 -4.32
N LEU A 70 -5.67 -5.67 -5.48
CA LEU A 70 -6.23 -5.95 -6.81
C LEU A 70 -5.89 -7.36 -7.33
N ARG A 71 -5.09 -8.13 -6.59
CA ARG A 71 -4.61 -9.48 -6.98
C ARG A 71 -3.89 -9.50 -8.33
N ILE A 72 -3.20 -8.41 -8.67
CA ILE A 72 -2.41 -8.29 -9.90
C ILE A 72 -1.18 -9.18 -9.76
N ILE A 73 -1.02 -10.10 -10.71
CA ILE A 73 0.13 -10.98 -10.78
C ILE A 73 1.34 -10.19 -11.30
N TRP A 74 2.53 -10.47 -10.79
CA TRP A 74 3.77 -9.80 -11.20
C TRP A 74 4.07 -9.98 -12.71
N THR A 75 3.65 -11.10 -13.30
CA THR A 75 3.82 -11.40 -14.74
C THR A 75 3.00 -10.49 -15.65
N ALA A 76 1.96 -9.82 -15.12
CA ALA A 76 1.12 -8.93 -15.91
C ALA A 76 1.86 -7.66 -16.38
N LYS A 77 3.07 -7.38 -15.86
CA LYS A 77 3.92 -6.21 -16.19
C LYS A 77 3.15 -4.89 -16.29
N LYS A 78 2.10 -4.75 -15.47
CA LYS A 78 1.18 -3.61 -15.53
C LYS A 78 1.86 -2.34 -15.01
N PRO A 79 1.83 -1.20 -15.73
CA PRO A 79 2.45 0.04 -15.30
C PRO A 79 1.74 0.61 -14.07
N ASN A 80 2.45 1.42 -13.26
CA ASN A 80 1.91 1.93 -11.99
C ASN A 80 0.67 2.80 -12.20
N GLU A 81 0.63 3.62 -13.25
CA GLU A 81 -0.50 4.48 -13.59
C GLU A 81 -1.80 3.68 -13.78
N ARG A 82 -1.73 2.54 -14.50
CA ARG A 82 -2.88 1.66 -14.72
C ARG A 82 -3.35 0.94 -13.46
N VAL A 83 -2.48 0.76 -12.48
CA VAL A 83 -2.87 0.18 -11.18
C VAL A 83 -3.58 1.23 -10.33
N LEU A 84 -3.16 2.49 -10.41
CA LEU A 84 -3.81 3.61 -9.72
C LEU A 84 -5.19 3.90 -10.32
N ASP A 85 -5.30 3.86 -11.65
CA ASP A 85 -6.58 3.99 -12.38
C ASP A 85 -7.60 2.93 -11.93
N GLU A 86 -7.19 1.66 -11.82
CA GLU A 86 -8.08 0.60 -11.32
C GLU A 86 -8.39 0.66 -9.84
N ALA A 87 -7.61 1.42 -9.07
CA ALA A 87 -7.83 1.61 -7.65
C ALA A 87 -8.68 2.86 -7.35
N ASN A 88 -8.91 3.74 -8.33
CA ASN A 88 -9.78 4.91 -8.25
C ASN A 88 -11.21 4.53 -8.65
#